data_AF-A0A8T4SY49-F1
#
_entry.id   AF-A0A8T4SY49-F1
#
_cell.length_a   1.000
_cell.length_b   1.000
_cell.length_c   1.000
_cell.angle_alpha   90.00
_cell.angle_beta   90.00
_cell.angle_gamma   90.00
#
_symmetry.space_group_name_H-M   'P 1'
#
loop_
_entity.id
_entity.type
_entity.pdbx_description
1 polymer ?
#
loop_
_entity_poly.entity_id
_entity_poly.type
_entity_poly.pdbx_seq_one_letter_code
_entity_poly.pdbx_strand_id
1 'polypeptide(L)'
;MEEEDKLKKIILQKLVRTNVWGGKHTPLDFVVKGVPEHYRNTHKGQKAVEKTLKKLTNNEWIIILPKRTGKGTSDHVSLNPRKVSEIKQFLEKIN
;
A
#
# COMPACT_ATOMS: atom_id res chain seq x y z
N MET A 1 -13.55 6.76 12.26
CA MET A 1 -12.75 6.02 11.27
C MET A 1 -12.09 4.85 11.96
N GLU A 2 -12.40 3.63 11.50
CA GLU A 2 -11.77 2.42 12.02
C GLU A 2 -10.25 2.44 11.79
N GLU A 3 -9.50 1.81 12.67
CA GLU A 3 -8.03 1.80 12.64
C GLU A 3 -7.47 1.17 11.35
N GLU A 4 -8.19 0.18 10.81
CA GLU A 4 -7.86 -0.45 9.54
C GLU A 4 -7.97 0.52 8.35
N ASP A 5 -9.05 1.33 8.34
CA ASP A 5 -9.29 2.27 7.25
C ASP A 5 -8.26 3.41 7.24
N LYS A 6 -7.74 3.80 8.40
CA LYS A 6 -6.59 4.73 8.50
C LYS A 6 -5.37 4.19 7.77
N LEU A 7 -5.00 2.93 8.04
CA LEU A 7 -3.83 2.30 7.42
C LEU A 7 -4.01 2.12 5.91
N LYS A 8 -5.19 1.67 5.47
CA LYS A 8 -5.53 1.62 4.04
C LYS A 8 -5.40 3.00 3.40
N LYS A 9 -6.00 4.04 4.01
CA LYS A 9 -5.92 5.42 3.53
C LYS A 9 -4.47 5.87 3.39
N ILE A 10 -3.64 5.69 4.41
CA ILE A 10 -2.22 6.08 4.39
C ILE A 10 -1.47 5.44 3.21
N ILE A 11 -1.62 4.12 3.04
CA ILE A 11 -0.92 3.36 1.98
C ILE A 11 -1.41 3.79 0.60
N LEU A 12 -2.73 3.79 0.38
CA LEU A 12 -3.33 4.12 -0.92
C LEU A 12 -3.08 5.57 -1.29
N GLN A 13 -3.27 6.50 -0.36
CA GLN A 13 -3.04 7.92 -0.60
C GLN A 13 -1.58 8.20 -0.97
N LYS A 14 -0.61 7.53 -0.33
CA LYS A 14 0.80 7.63 -0.73
C LYS A 14 1.01 7.21 -2.18
N LEU A 15 0.50 6.05 -2.58
CA LEU A 15 0.65 5.52 -3.94
C LEU A 15 -0.09 6.39 -4.98
N VAL A 16 -1.29 6.88 -4.65
CA VAL A 16 -2.07 7.79 -5.51
C VAL A 16 -1.34 9.11 -5.72
N ARG A 17 -0.86 9.75 -4.65
CA ARG A 17 -0.13 11.03 -4.71
C ARG A 17 1.17 10.94 -5.52
N THR A 18 1.77 9.75 -5.56
CA THR A 18 3.00 9.49 -6.32
C THR A 18 2.72 8.87 -7.70
N ASN A 19 1.45 8.78 -8.09
CA ASN A 19 0.97 8.23 -9.36
C ASN A 19 1.48 6.81 -9.66
N VAL A 20 1.61 5.96 -8.63
CA VAL A 20 2.15 4.59 -8.75
C VAL A 20 1.03 3.63 -9.18
N TRP A 21 0.80 3.56 -10.49
CA TRP A 21 -0.24 2.72 -11.10
C TRP A 21 0.34 1.77 -12.15
N GLY A 22 -0.08 0.50 -12.10
CA GLY A 22 0.24 -0.52 -13.11
C GLY A 22 1.73 -0.61 -13.44
N GLY A 23 2.12 -0.11 -14.63
CA GLY A 23 3.50 -0.13 -15.10
C GLY A 23 4.48 0.68 -14.24
N LYS A 24 3.99 1.67 -13.48
CA LYS A 24 4.81 2.38 -12.49
C LYS A 24 4.66 1.71 -11.12
N HIS A 25 5.80 1.29 -10.55
CA HIS A 25 5.87 0.62 -9.25
C HIS A 25 7.00 1.20 -8.39
N THR A 26 6.90 0.98 -7.07
CA THR A 26 7.94 1.36 -6.10
C THR A 26 8.30 0.14 -5.23
N PRO A 27 9.53 0.06 -4.68
CA PRO A 27 9.84 -0.93 -3.65
C PRO A 27 8.82 -0.91 -2.51
N LEU A 28 8.39 -2.09 -2.04
CA LEU A 28 7.39 -2.22 -0.99
C LEU A 28 7.86 -1.61 0.34
N ASP A 29 9.16 -1.71 0.63
CA ASP A 29 9.78 -1.13 1.83
C ASP A 29 9.62 0.39 1.88
N PHE A 30 9.59 1.09 0.74
CA PHE A 30 9.37 2.54 0.68
C PHE A 30 7.94 2.90 1.06
N VAL A 31 6.97 2.04 0.76
CA VAL A 31 5.58 2.21 1.21
C VAL A 31 5.51 2.00 2.71
N VAL A 32 6.07 0.89 3.22
CA VAL A 32 6.08 0.56 4.65
C VAL A 32 6.77 1.67 5.45
N LYS A 33 7.94 2.17 5.04
CA LYS A 33 8.65 3.30 5.67
C LYS A 33 7.81 4.60 5.75
N GLY A 34 6.83 4.76 4.85
CA GLY A 34 5.91 5.90 4.86
C GLY A 34 4.78 5.79 5.88
N VAL A 35 4.59 4.64 6.52
CA VAL A 35 3.59 4.45 7.57
C VAL A 35 4.07 5.13 8.87
N PRO A 36 3.18 5.74 9.68
CA PRO A 36 3.54 6.33 10.96
C PRO A 36 4.30 5.38 11.90
N GLU A 37 5.17 5.96 12.72
CA GLU A 37 6.08 5.21 13.60
C GLU A 37 5.36 4.30 14.60
N HIS A 38 4.22 4.75 15.15
CA HIS A 38 3.43 3.96 16.10
C HIS A 38 2.91 2.63 15.51
N TYR A 39 2.79 2.53 14.18
CA TYR A 39 2.54 1.26 13.51
C TYR A 39 3.84 0.49 13.21
N ARG A 40 4.92 1.17 12.82
CA ARG A 40 6.17 0.50 12.39
C ARG A 40 6.99 -0.08 13.55
N ASN A 41 6.97 0.57 14.70
CA ASN A 41 7.88 0.26 15.82
C ASN A 41 7.24 -0.63 16.90
N THR A 42 6.02 -1.12 16.66
CA THR A 42 5.33 -2.04 17.58
C THR A 42 4.95 -3.32 16.86
N HIS A 43 5.02 -4.46 17.56
CA HIS A 43 4.63 -5.77 17.00
C HIS A 43 3.18 -5.78 16.51
N LYS A 44 2.27 -5.16 17.28
CA LYS A 44 0.86 -5.03 16.92
C LYS A 44 0.67 -4.21 15.65
N GLY A 45 1.42 -3.10 15.52
CA GLY A 45 1.37 -2.24 14.36
C GLY A 45 1.93 -2.89 13.10
N GLN A 46 3.06 -3.60 13.20
CA GLN A 46 3.65 -4.34 12.09
C GLN A 46 2.68 -5.39 11.54
N LYS A 47 2.05 -6.17 12.43
CA LYS A 47 0.98 -7.10 12.06
C LYS A 47 -0.21 -6.41 11.40
N ALA A 48 -0.57 -5.20 11.84
CA ALA A 48 -1.65 -4.42 11.24
C ALA A 48 -1.30 -3.96 9.81
N VAL A 49 -0.05 -3.55 9.56
CA VAL A 49 0.45 -3.19 8.23
C VAL A 49 0.45 -4.41 7.31
N GLU A 50 0.99 -5.54 7.75
CA GLU A 50 1.00 -6.79 6.98
C GLU A 50 -0.41 -7.26 6.62
N LYS A 51 -1.32 -7.26 7.60
CA LYS A 51 -2.73 -7.61 7.39
C LYS A 51 -3.40 -6.67 6.40
N THR A 52 -3.12 -5.37 6.48
CA THR A 52 -3.65 -4.37 5.55
C THR A 52 -3.13 -4.60 4.13
N LEU A 53 -1.83 -4.81 3.95
CA LEU A 53 -1.24 -5.13 2.64
C LEU A 53 -1.86 -6.40 2.05
N LYS A 54 -1.99 -7.47 2.85
CA LYS A 54 -2.63 -8.72 2.42
C LYS A 54 -4.07 -8.49 1.96
N LYS A 55 -4.85 -7.71 2.69
CA LYS A 55 -6.24 -7.35 2.31
C LYS A 55 -6.28 -6.56 1.01
N LEU A 56 -5.43 -5.54 0.86
CA LEU A 56 -5.36 -4.74 -0.36
C LEU A 56 -4.97 -5.59 -1.58
N THR A 57 -4.05 -6.54 -1.41
CA THR A 57 -3.68 -7.49 -2.47
C THR A 57 -4.82 -8.46 -2.79
N ASN A 58 -5.46 -9.04 -1.77
CA ASN A 58 -6.58 -9.97 -1.95
C ASN A 58 -7.79 -9.31 -2.63
N ASN A 59 -8.02 -8.03 -2.35
CA ASN A 59 -9.07 -7.24 -3.02
C ASN A 59 -8.63 -6.71 -4.39
N GLU A 60 -7.41 -7.04 -4.83
CA GLU A 60 -6.78 -6.60 -6.06
C GLU A 60 -6.59 -5.07 -6.18
N TRP A 61 -6.59 -4.32 -5.08
CA TRP A 61 -6.38 -2.87 -5.11
C TRP A 61 -4.91 -2.52 -5.34
N ILE A 62 -4.01 -3.36 -4.83
CA ILE A 62 -2.58 -3.28 -5.09
C ILE A 62 -2.09 -4.57 -5.75
N ILE A 63 -1.02 -4.44 -6.52
CA ILE A 63 -0.30 -5.54 -7.15
C ILE A 63 1.11 -5.51 -6.60
N ILE A 64 1.54 -6.62 -5.99
CA ILE A 64 2.89 -6.82 -5.48
C ILE A 64 3.57 -7.85 -6.36
N LEU A 65 4.72 -7.51 -6.95
CA LEU A 65 5.50 -8.41 -7.79
C LEU A 65 6.98 -8.32 -7.42
N PRO A 66 7.69 -9.46 -7.37
CA PRO A 66 9.14 -9.46 -7.20
C PRO A 66 9.81 -8.85 -8.44
N LYS A 67 10.81 -7.99 -8.22
CA LYS A 67 11.62 -7.39 -9.27
C LYS A 67 13.10 -7.60 -8.99
N ARG A 68 13.85 -7.98 -10.03
CA ARG A 68 15.30 -8.06 -9.98
C ARG A 68 15.87 -6.64 -10.01
N THR A 69 16.71 -6.34 -9.04
CA THR A 69 17.47 -5.11 -8.89
C THR A 69 18.96 -5.43 -8.95
N GLY A 70 19.82 -4.41 -9.07
CA GLY A 70 21.27 -4.61 -9.06
C GLY A 70 21.82 -5.23 -7.77
N LYS A 71 21.01 -5.32 -6.69
CA LYS A 71 21.40 -5.89 -5.38
C LYS A 71 20.67 -7.20 -5.03
N GLY A 72 19.88 -7.76 -5.94
CA GLY A 72 19.07 -8.96 -5.70
C GLY A 72 17.61 -8.76 -6.07
N THR A 73 16.71 -9.60 -5.57
CA THR A 73 15.27 -9.50 -5.82
C THR A 73 14.57 -8.79 -4.65
N SER A 74 13.71 -7.83 -4.95
CA SER A 74 12.87 -7.15 -3.95
C SER A 74 11.43 -7.03 -4.43
N ASP A 75 10.48 -7.03 -3.50
CA ASP A 75 9.07 -6.82 -3.82
C ASP A 75 8.79 -5.37 -4.17
N HIS A 76 8.07 -5.19 -5.27
CA HIS A 76 7.61 -3.90 -5.75
C HIS A 76 6.09 -3.87 -5.76
N VAL A 77 5.52 -2.71 -5.43
CA VAL A 77 4.08 -2.49 -5.33
C VAL A 77 3.61 -1.40 -6.28
N SER A 78 2.43 -1.61 -6.85
CA SER A 78 1.69 -0.62 -7.62
C SER A 78 0.20 -0.71 -7.32
N LEU A 79 -0.54 0.36 -7.56
CA LEU A 79 -2.00 0.31 -7.55
C LEU A 79 -2.50 -0.37 -8.82
N ASN A 80 -3.57 -1.16 -8.70
CA ASN A 80 -4.21 -1.79 -9.85
C ASN A 80 -5.02 -0.76 -10.65
N PRO A 81 -4.69 -0.48 -11.92
CA PRO A 81 -5.44 0.47 -12.74
C PRO A 81 -6.92 0.10 -12.92
N ARG A 82 -7.28 -1.19 -12.80
CA ARG A 82 -8.68 -1.65 -12.89
C ARG A 82 -9.51 -1.27 -11.66
N LYS A 83 -8.87 -0.85 -10.56
CA LYS A 83 -9.51 -0.49 -9.29
C LYS A 83 -9.52 1.01 -9.02
N VAL A 84 -9.17 1.86 -10.00
CA VAL A 84 -9.05 3.32 -9.81
C VAL A 84 -10.30 3.94 -9.20
N SER A 85 -11.49 3.64 -9.75
CA SER A 85 -12.74 4.21 -9.25
C SER A 85 -13.02 3.81 -7.80
N GLU A 86 -12.83 2.53 -7.47
CA GLU A 86 -13.07 1.97 -6.13
C GLU A 86 -12.12 2.62 -5.10
N ILE A 87 -10.83 2.71 -5.43
CA ILE A 87 -9.81 3.32 -4.58
C ILE A 87 -10.09 4.82 -4.35
N LYS A 88 -10.45 5.57 -5.40
CA LYS A 88 -10.75 7.00 -5.28
C LYS A 88 -12.01 7.24 -4.44
N GLN A 89 -13.08 6.48 -4.68
CA GLN A 89 -14.31 6.56 -3.88
C GLN A 89 -14.06 6.25 -2.40
N PHE A 90 -13.23 5.25 -2.10
CA PHE A 90 -12.83 4.96 -0.72
C PHE A 90 -12.09 6.15 -0.08
N LEU A 91 -11.12 6.73 -0.79
CA LEU A 91 -10.35 7.87 -0.28
C LEU A 91 -11.21 9.12 -0.08
N GLU A 92 -12.19 9.37 -0.95
CA GLU A 92 -13.14 10.49 -0.83
C GLU A 92 -14.09 10.31 0.36
N LYS A 93 -14.63 9.10 0.57
CA LYS A 93 -15.56 8.81 1.68
C LYS A 93 -14.92 8.95 3.07
N ILE A 94 -13.60 8.78 3.15
CA ILE A 94 -12.83 8.78 4.40
C ILE A 94 -12.05 10.10 4.54
N ASN A 95 -12.28 11.06 3.64
CA ASN A 95 -11.61 12.35 3.70
C ASN A 95 -12.18 13.27 4.77
#